data_AF-A0A7J7IHW9-F1
#
_entry.id   AF-A0A7J7IHW9-F1
#
_cell.length_a   1.000
_cell.length_b   1.000
_cell.length_c   1.000
_cell.angle_alpha   90.00
_cell.angle_beta   90.00
_cell.angle_gamma   90.00
#
_symmetry.space_group_name_H-M   'P 1'
#
loop_
_entity.id
_entity.type
_entity.pdbx_description
1 polymer ?
#
loop_
_entity_poly.entity_id
_entity_poly.type
_entity_poly.pdbx_seq_one_letter_code
_entity_poly.pdbx_strand_id
1 'polypeptide(L)'
;MESTETEKYQDPDHWGNHYALPRLQELEARVLADAASGISSHDVAAHLSTLKLYQIYPDHEKCHIKGVILAKALMALPSEVFTCCRFLLCSLLAQTQEPREEQPELIQKLLELGEQLEKGRFLQFWRLRLREGAEQTPLGQLLETVVDFDKGIRQFMVSVIELAFQKISMSSLSSLLNTSEIPRGWKLLKREGQDEIVLVHPNEQELMRTKMATAEQLFPLERLIPIFARLGRETQRSRTRRRRPIPQRRGIDQR
;
A
#
# COMPACT_ATOMS: atom_id res chain seq x y z
N MET A 1 -49.09 37.63 -7.06
CA MET A 1 -49.23 37.40 -5.60
C MET A 1 -49.05 35.91 -5.38
N GLU A 2 -47.93 35.28 -5.72
CA GLU A 2 -46.52 35.54 -5.41
C GLU A 2 -46.24 35.62 -3.90
N SER A 3 -45.38 34.68 -3.47
CA SER A 3 -44.78 34.51 -2.14
C SER A 3 -45.74 33.90 -1.11
N THR A 4 -45.53 32.68 -0.62
CA THR A 4 -44.38 32.32 0.23
C THR A 4 -43.95 30.86 0.05
N GLU A 5 -42.93 30.62 -0.77
CA GLU A 5 -42.16 29.36 -0.80
C GLU A 5 -40.72 29.56 -0.27
N THR A 6 -40.44 30.72 0.33
CA THR A 6 -39.10 31.16 0.73
C THR A 6 -38.88 31.13 2.24
N GLU A 7 -39.39 30.11 2.94
CA GLU A 7 -39.19 29.96 4.39
C GLU A 7 -38.71 28.55 4.78
N LYS A 8 -37.96 27.90 3.87
CA LYS A 8 -37.21 26.65 4.17
C LYS A 8 -35.68 26.78 4.02
N TYR A 9 -35.18 28.01 3.85
CA TYR A 9 -33.77 28.28 3.58
C TYR A 9 -33.21 29.36 4.53
N GLN A 10 -33.40 29.19 5.83
CA GLN A 10 -32.75 30.02 6.85
C GLN A 10 -32.34 29.15 8.04
N ASP A 11 -31.39 28.25 7.82
CA ASP A 11 -30.46 27.85 8.86
C ASP A 11 -29.03 27.97 8.29
N PRO A 12 -28.25 29.00 8.67
CA PRO A 12 -26.89 29.19 8.19
C PRO A 12 -25.95 28.05 8.63
N ASP A 13 -26.34 27.26 9.63
CA ASP A 13 -25.51 26.24 10.28
C ASP A 13 -25.78 24.80 9.80
N HIS A 14 -26.52 24.62 8.71
CA HIS A 14 -26.73 23.29 8.09
C HIS A 14 -25.39 22.59 7.72
N TRP A 15 -24.33 23.34 7.39
CA TRP A 15 -22.99 22.79 7.14
C TRP A 15 -22.20 22.43 8.41
N GLY A 16 -22.83 22.57 9.59
CA GLY A 16 -22.66 21.73 10.76
C GLY A 16 -21.22 21.37 11.11
N ASN A 17 -20.39 22.36 11.48
CA ASN A 17 -19.21 22.16 12.32
C ASN A 17 -18.27 21.00 11.89
N HIS A 18 -18.19 20.65 10.60
CA HIS A 18 -17.42 19.49 10.14
C HIS A 18 -15.91 19.70 10.23
N TYR A 19 -15.49 20.97 10.19
CA TYR A 19 -14.11 21.40 10.30
C TYR A 19 -13.86 22.23 11.57
N ALA A 20 -14.58 21.94 12.66
CA ALA A 20 -14.33 22.55 13.95
C ALA A 20 -13.03 22.05 14.56
N LEU A 21 -12.22 22.96 15.11
CA LEU A 21 -11.03 22.60 15.90
C LEU A 21 -11.34 21.63 17.06
N PRO A 22 -12.44 21.76 17.84
CA PRO A 22 -12.76 20.80 18.91
C PRO A 22 -12.92 19.34 18.45
N ARG A 23 -13.27 19.11 17.18
CA ARG A 23 -13.42 17.76 16.62
C ARG A 23 -12.08 17.09 16.31
N LEU A 24 -11.00 17.85 16.24
CA LEU A 24 -9.69 17.32 15.88
C LEU A 24 -9.26 16.21 16.84
N GLN A 25 -9.48 16.38 18.14
CA GLN A 25 -9.15 15.38 19.14
C GLN A 25 -9.95 14.07 18.97
N GLU A 26 -11.23 14.18 18.64
CA GLU A 26 -12.09 13.01 18.36
C GLU A 26 -11.61 12.27 17.11
N LEU A 27 -11.29 13.01 16.05
CA LEU A 27 -10.83 12.44 14.77
C LEU A 27 -9.45 11.78 14.90
N GLU A 28 -8.52 12.38 15.65
CA GLU A 28 -7.23 11.78 15.99
C GLU A 28 -7.40 10.48 16.78
N ALA A 29 -8.32 10.44 17.75
CA ALA A 29 -8.61 9.22 18.50
C ALA A 29 -9.17 8.11 17.58
N ARG A 30 -10.03 8.46 16.62
CA ARG A 30 -10.54 7.52 15.61
C ARG A 30 -9.44 6.99 14.69
N VAL A 31 -8.51 7.84 14.25
CA VAL A 31 -7.34 7.41 13.47
C VAL A 31 -6.51 6.38 14.25
N LEU A 32 -6.27 6.62 15.54
CA LEU A 32 -5.52 5.70 16.40
C LEU A 32 -6.29 4.39 16.64
N ALA A 33 -7.61 4.46 16.85
CA ALA A 33 -8.45 3.27 16.98
C ALA A 33 -8.45 2.43 15.69
N ASP A 34 -8.43 3.07 14.52
CA ASP A 34 -8.38 2.41 13.23
C ASP A 34 -7.03 1.70 12.99
N ALA A 35 -5.92 2.26 13.49
CA ALA A 35 -4.61 1.61 13.51
C ALA A 35 -4.60 0.32 14.34
N ALA A 36 -5.30 0.32 15.49
CA ALA A 36 -5.44 -0.84 16.35
C ALA A 36 -6.40 -1.92 15.79
N SER A 37 -7.30 -1.55 14.88
CA SER A 37 -8.32 -2.46 14.29
C SER A 37 -7.81 -3.27 13.08
N GLY A 38 -6.59 -2.97 12.60
CA GLY A 38 -5.93 -3.66 11.50
C GLY A 38 -6.65 -3.54 10.15
N ILE A 39 -6.66 -4.61 9.35
CA ILE A 39 -7.26 -4.61 7.99
C ILE A 39 -8.80 -4.64 7.96
N SER A 40 -9.45 -4.88 9.10
CA SER A 40 -10.91 -5.08 9.19
C SER A 40 -11.72 -3.79 9.13
N SER A 41 -11.07 -2.65 9.37
CA SER A 41 -11.67 -1.32 9.43
C SER A 41 -10.75 -0.32 8.74
N HIS A 42 -11.33 0.67 8.07
CA HIS A 42 -10.61 1.85 7.61
C HIS A 42 -11.56 3.05 7.57
N ASP A 43 -11.47 3.92 8.57
CA ASP A 43 -12.26 5.15 8.66
C ASP A 43 -11.67 6.27 7.78
N VAL A 44 -11.79 6.10 6.47
CA VAL A 44 -11.23 7.03 5.46
C VAL A 44 -11.72 8.45 5.69
N ALA A 45 -13.00 8.63 6.08
CA ALA A 45 -13.58 9.93 6.32
C ALA A 45 -12.89 10.64 7.49
N ALA A 46 -12.63 9.94 8.60
CA ALA A 46 -11.88 10.51 9.71
C ALA A 46 -10.45 10.88 9.30
N HIS A 47 -9.77 10.02 8.56
CA HIS A 47 -8.38 10.23 8.12
C HIS A 47 -8.25 11.49 7.24
N LEU A 48 -9.09 11.60 6.20
CA LEU A 48 -9.06 12.76 5.30
C LEU A 48 -9.51 14.03 6.01
N SER A 49 -10.47 13.95 6.94
CA SER A 49 -10.92 15.10 7.73
C SER A 49 -9.85 15.60 8.69
N THR A 50 -9.09 14.71 9.34
CA THR A 50 -7.94 15.06 10.18
C THR A 50 -6.88 15.79 9.37
N LEU A 51 -6.49 15.26 8.20
CA LEU A 51 -5.52 15.94 7.32
C LEU A 51 -6.05 17.30 6.86
N LYS A 52 -7.34 17.40 6.55
CA LYS A 52 -7.96 18.66 6.15
C LYS A 52 -7.95 19.70 7.27
N LEU A 53 -8.23 19.28 8.50
CA LEU A 53 -8.14 20.13 9.69
C LEU A 53 -6.71 20.59 9.96
N TYR A 54 -5.70 19.74 9.78
CA TYR A 54 -4.31 20.16 9.88
C TYR A 54 -3.91 21.20 8.82
N GLN A 55 -4.53 21.21 7.63
CA GLN A 55 -4.34 22.29 6.66
C GLN A 55 -4.96 23.62 7.12
N ILE A 56 -6.04 23.58 7.90
CA ILE A 56 -6.73 24.77 8.40
C ILE A 56 -6.04 25.28 9.68
N TYR A 57 -5.54 24.37 10.51
CA TYR A 57 -4.95 24.63 11.82
C TYR A 57 -3.55 23.99 11.92
N PRO A 58 -2.54 24.54 11.23
CA PRO A 58 -1.21 23.95 11.14
C PRO A 58 -0.52 23.81 12.50
N ASP A 59 -0.76 24.72 13.45
CA ASP A 59 -0.18 24.68 14.80
C ASP A 59 -0.61 23.46 15.63
N HIS A 60 -1.66 22.75 15.20
CA HIS A 60 -2.21 21.58 15.87
C HIS A 60 -1.78 20.27 15.23
N GLU A 61 -0.92 20.29 14.21
CA GLU A 61 -0.54 19.09 13.51
C GLU A 61 0.30 18.13 14.37
N LYS A 62 0.08 16.82 14.18
CA LYS A 62 0.85 15.78 14.84
C LYS A 62 1.49 14.87 13.81
N CYS A 63 2.82 14.90 13.75
CA CYS A 63 3.59 14.09 12.82
C CYS A 63 3.27 12.58 12.95
N HIS A 64 3.11 12.09 14.17
CA HIS A 64 2.73 10.70 14.43
C HIS A 64 1.37 10.33 13.80
N ILE A 65 0.34 11.18 13.96
CA ILE A 65 -1.00 10.95 13.38
C ILE A 65 -0.93 10.96 11.86
N LYS A 66 -0.20 11.91 11.26
CA LYS A 66 0.04 11.93 9.81
C LYS A 66 0.68 10.61 9.33
N GLY A 67 1.64 10.08 10.10
CA GLY A 67 2.28 8.80 9.84
C GLY A 67 1.31 7.61 9.89
N VAL A 68 0.46 7.54 10.91
CA VAL A 68 -0.57 6.50 11.04
C VAL A 68 -1.56 6.54 9.87
N ILE A 69 -2.02 7.74 9.49
CA ILE A 69 -2.93 7.93 8.35
C ILE A 69 -2.30 7.38 7.05
N LEU A 70 -1.02 7.71 6.79
CA LEU A 70 -0.31 7.20 5.62
C LEU A 70 -0.12 5.68 5.67
N ALA A 71 0.27 5.11 6.82
CA ALA A 71 0.44 3.67 6.97
C ALA A 71 -0.86 2.91 6.67
N LYS A 72 -1.98 3.37 7.22
CA LYS A 72 -3.32 2.81 6.93
C LYS A 72 -3.73 3.00 5.48
N ALA A 73 -3.41 4.13 4.87
CA ALA A 73 -3.68 4.37 3.46
C ALA A 73 -2.87 3.43 2.54
N LEU A 74 -1.63 3.09 2.89
CA LEU A 74 -0.83 2.08 2.18
C LEU A 74 -1.46 0.68 2.25
N MET A 75 -2.01 0.30 3.40
CA MET A 75 -2.72 -0.97 3.57
C MET A 75 -4.01 -1.06 2.74
N ALA A 76 -4.56 0.09 2.33
CA ALA A 76 -5.77 0.17 1.51
C ALA A 76 -5.49 0.15 0.00
N LEU A 77 -4.23 0.03 -0.43
CA LEU A 77 -3.91 -0.09 -1.84
C LEU A 77 -4.63 -1.30 -2.46
N PRO A 78 -5.12 -1.17 -3.70
CA PRO A 78 -4.87 -0.07 -4.66
C PRO A 78 -5.91 1.05 -4.63
N SER A 79 -6.68 1.22 -3.56
CA SER A 79 -7.60 2.34 -3.41
C SER A 79 -6.89 3.70 -3.50
N GLU A 80 -7.63 4.73 -3.91
CA GLU A 80 -7.12 6.10 -4.07
C GLU A 80 -6.81 6.82 -2.76
N VAL A 81 -7.13 6.21 -1.60
CA VAL A 81 -6.93 6.84 -0.29
C VAL A 81 -5.49 7.31 -0.09
N PHE A 82 -4.50 6.50 -0.49
CA PHE A 82 -3.09 6.91 -0.41
C PHE A 82 -2.79 8.11 -1.31
N THR A 83 -3.32 8.15 -2.53
CA THR A 83 -3.20 9.29 -3.44
C THR A 83 -3.79 10.56 -2.81
N CYS A 84 -4.99 10.47 -2.24
CA CYS A 84 -5.67 11.59 -1.59
C CYS A 84 -4.88 12.11 -0.38
N CYS A 85 -4.43 11.21 0.51
CA CYS A 85 -3.61 11.57 1.67
C CYS A 85 -2.29 12.25 1.24
N ARG A 86 -1.62 11.71 0.21
CA ARG A 86 -0.40 12.30 -0.36
C ARG A 86 -0.65 13.73 -0.85
N PHE A 87 -1.74 13.98 -1.58
CA PHE A 87 -2.07 15.32 -2.07
C PHE A 87 -2.33 16.32 -0.92
N LEU A 88 -3.11 15.91 0.09
CA LEU A 88 -3.38 16.75 1.26
C LEU A 88 -2.11 17.09 2.03
N LEU A 89 -1.20 16.12 2.21
CA LEU A 89 0.08 16.33 2.88
C LEU A 89 1.04 17.19 2.07
N CYS A 90 1.14 17.00 0.75
CA CYS A 90 1.94 17.87 -0.10
C CYS A 90 1.51 19.33 0.01
N SER A 91 0.19 19.58 0.05
CA SER A 91 -0.33 20.92 0.25
C SER A 91 0.01 21.50 1.62
N LEU A 92 0.06 20.66 2.67
CA LEU A 92 0.43 21.08 4.02
C LEU A 92 1.92 21.44 4.09
N LEU A 93 2.77 20.58 3.54
CA LEU A 93 4.23 20.76 3.50
C LEU A 93 4.66 21.97 2.65
N ALA A 94 3.81 22.44 1.75
CA ALA A 94 4.05 23.66 0.97
C ALA A 94 3.68 24.95 1.73
N GLN A 95 2.84 24.86 2.77
CA GLN A 95 2.44 26.00 3.59
C GLN A 95 3.41 26.28 4.73
N THR A 96 4.09 25.25 5.23
CA THR A 96 5.17 25.39 6.20
C THR A 96 6.39 25.95 5.49
N GLN A 97 6.92 27.09 5.94
CA GLN A 97 8.16 27.69 5.40
C GLN A 97 9.43 26.94 5.85
N GLU A 98 9.27 25.76 6.44
CA GLU A 98 10.37 24.90 6.83
C GLU A 98 11.09 24.39 5.57
N PRO A 99 12.43 24.54 5.48
CA PRO A 99 13.22 23.97 4.41
C PRO A 99 12.88 22.49 4.19
N ARG A 100 12.96 22.02 2.93
CA ARG A 100 12.70 20.61 2.59
C ARG A 100 13.55 19.63 3.42
N GLU A 101 14.72 20.08 3.87
CA GLU A 101 15.67 19.34 4.72
C GLU A 101 15.19 19.19 6.17
N GLU A 102 14.28 20.05 6.64
CA GLU A 102 13.70 20.04 7.99
C GLU A 102 12.33 19.36 8.04
N GLN A 103 11.85 18.83 6.90
CA GLN A 103 10.63 18.03 6.89
C GLN A 103 10.75 16.77 7.78
N PRO A 104 9.65 16.29 8.37
CA PRO A 104 9.71 15.10 9.19
C PRO A 104 10.14 13.88 8.36
N GLU A 105 11.32 13.35 8.66
CA GLU A 105 11.93 12.17 8.01
C GLU A 105 10.93 11.01 7.90
N LEU A 106 10.08 10.85 8.91
CA LEU A 106 9.01 9.85 8.97
C LEU A 106 8.05 9.90 7.76
N ILE A 107 7.58 11.09 7.40
CA ILE A 107 6.58 11.25 6.32
C ILE A 107 7.23 10.96 4.96
N GLN A 108 8.46 11.44 4.75
CA GLN A 108 9.20 11.18 3.52
C GLN A 108 9.44 9.68 3.30
N LYS A 109 9.85 8.95 4.35
CA LYS A 109 10.06 7.50 4.25
C LYS A 109 8.75 6.73 3.99
N LEU A 110 7.62 7.15 4.58
CA LEU A 110 6.31 6.55 4.27
C LEU A 110 5.90 6.77 2.80
N LEU A 111 6.15 7.97 2.26
CA LEU A 111 5.93 8.26 0.85
C LEU A 111 6.84 7.42 -0.06
N GLU A 112 8.11 7.22 0.33
CA GLU A 112 9.04 6.34 -0.39
C GLU A 112 8.56 4.87 -0.41
N LEU A 113 8.07 4.36 0.73
CA LEU A 113 7.47 3.02 0.79
C LEU A 113 6.29 2.90 -0.17
N GLY A 114 5.38 3.88 -0.18
CA GLY A 114 4.27 3.93 -1.12
C GLY A 114 4.71 3.96 -2.57
N GLU A 115 5.75 4.73 -2.89
CA GLU A 115 6.30 4.80 -4.24
C GLU A 115 6.86 3.43 -4.68
N GLN A 116 7.51 2.67 -3.79
CA GLN A 116 7.97 1.32 -4.13
C GLN A 116 6.79 0.39 -4.45
N LEU A 117 5.67 0.50 -3.74
CA LEU A 117 4.47 -0.29 -4.00
C LEU A 117 3.79 0.10 -5.31
N GLU A 118 3.57 1.39 -5.57
CA GLU A 118 2.99 1.91 -6.82
C GLU A 118 3.84 1.54 -8.05
N LYS A 119 5.17 1.45 -7.90
CA LYS A 119 6.08 1.04 -8.98
C LYS A 119 6.27 -0.48 -9.09
N GLY A 120 5.62 -1.28 -8.25
CA GLY A 120 5.75 -2.74 -8.25
C GLY A 120 7.12 -3.25 -7.77
N ARG A 121 7.86 -2.45 -6.99
CA ARG A 121 9.21 -2.76 -6.49
C ARG A 121 9.14 -3.44 -5.13
N PHE A 122 8.45 -4.57 -5.05
CA PHE A 122 8.13 -5.25 -3.78
C PHE A 122 9.37 -5.67 -2.98
N LEU A 123 10.45 -6.12 -3.65
CA LEU A 123 11.70 -6.48 -2.97
C LEU A 123 12.36 -5.25 -2.32
N GLN A 124 12.27 -4.09 -2.97
CA GLN A 124 12.82 -2.84 -2.43
C GLN A 124 11.98 -2.37 -1.24
N PHE A 125 10.65 -2.46 -1.35
CA PHE A 125 9.72 -2.19 -0.23
C PHE A 125 10.10 -3.02 1.01
N TRP A 126 10.24 -4.34 0.87
CA TRP A 126 10.58 -5.20 2.00
C TRP A 126 11.96 -4.89 2.58
N ARG A 127 12.95 -4.59 1.74
CA ARG A 127 14.29 -4.20 2.22
C ARG A 127 14.24 -2.93 3.07
N LEU A 128 13.53 -1.89 2.61
CA LEU A 128 13.34 -0.64 3.34
C LEU A 128 12.62 -0.91 4.66
N ARG A 129 11.46 -1.58 4.59
CA ARG A 129 10.65 -1.89 5.78
C ARG A 129 11.43 -2.68 6.83
N LEU A 130 12.11 -3.75 6.44
CA LEU A 130 12.86 -4.59 7.37
C LEU A 130 14.05 -3.85 7.97
N ARG A 131 14.73 -2.99 7.19
CA ARG A 131 15.84 -2.17 7.71
C ARG A 131 15.35 -1.21 8.79
N GLU A 132 14.28 -0.47 8.51
CA GLU A 132 13.72 0.52 9.43
C GLU A 132 13.20 -0.13 10.73
N GLY A 133 12.64 -1.35 10.64
CA GLY A 133 12.27 -2.15 11.81
C GLY A 133 13.48 -2.66 12.60
N ALA A 134 14.53 -3.16 11.93
CA ALA A 134 15.73 -3.64 12.60
C ALA A 134 16.52 -2.52 13.29
N GLU A 135 16.58 -1.34 12.68
CA GLU A 135 17.22 -0.14 13.22
C GLU A 135 16.37 0.58 14.27
N GLN A 136 15.12 0.13 14.51
CA GLN A 136 14.18 0.73 15.46
C GLN A 136 13.98 2.23 15.23
N THR A 137 13.94 2.64 13.96
CA THR A 137 13.74 4.04 13.58
C THR A 137 12.31 4.48 13.93
N PRO A 138 12.00 5.79 13.95
CA PRO A 138 10.63 6.26 14.17
C PRO A 138 9.61 5.66 13.20
N LEU A 139 10.02 5.37 11.95
CA LEU A 139 9.20 4.67 10.98
C LEU A 139 8.98 3.21 11.40
N GLY A 140 10.05 2.48 11.72
CA GLY A 140 9.97 1.10 12.17
C GLY A 140 9.02 0.95 13.35
N GLN A 141 9.22 1.77 14.38
CA GLN A 141 8.38 1.79 15.58
C GLN A 141 6.90 2.09 15.26
N LEU A 142 6.63 3.08 14.39
CA LEU A 142 5.25 3.39 13.98
C LEU A 142 4.59 2.22 13.25
N LEU A 143 5.30 1.55 12.34
CA LEU A 143 4.71 0.45 11.57
C LEU A 143 4.41 -0.77 12.44
N GLU A 144 5.15 -0.99 13.52
CA GLU A 144 4.86 -2.05 14.50
C GLU A 144 3.63 -1.74 15.37
N THR A 145 3.20 -0.47 15.51
CA THR A 145 1.96 -0.13 16.23
C THR A 145 0.70 -0.29 15.38
N VAL A 146 0.84 -0.37 14.06
CA VAL A 146 -0.28 -0.56 13.13
C VAL A 146 -0.56 -2.05 12.96
N VAL A 147 -1.67 -2.52 13.52
CA VAL A 147 -2.05 -3.93 13.50
C VAL A 147 -2.20 -4.42 12.05
N ASP A 148 -1.73 -5.63 11.76
CA ASP A 148 -1.84 -6.27 10.44
C ASP A 148 -1.19 -5.47 9.27
N PHE A 149 -0.26 -4.53 9.53
CA PHE A 149 0.32 -3.71 8.47
C PHE A 149 0.90 -4.54 7.32
N ASP A 150 1.82 -5.48 7.59
CA ASP A 150 2.43 -6.33 6.56
C ASP A 150 1.40 -7.16 5.81
N LYS A 151 0.35 -7.59 6.50
CA LYS A 151 -0.72 -8.41 5.93
C LYS A 151 -1.57 -7.60 4.96
N GLY A 152 -1.89 -6.35 5.30
CA GLY A 152 -2.56 -5.42 4.38
C GLY A 152 -1.74 -5.16 3.13
N ILE A 153 -0.42 -4.94 3.28
CA ILE A 153 0.48 -4.79 2.13
C ILE A 153 0.54 -6.08 1.28
N ARG A 154 0.61 -7.25 1.91
CA ARG A 154 0.59 -8.53 1.19
C ARG A 154 -0.73 -8.76 0.47
N GLN A 155 -1.88 -8.32 0.99
CA GLN A 155 -3.16 -8.42 0.27
C GLN A 155 -3.12 -7.64 -1.06
N PHE A 156 -2.57 -6.42 -1.04
CA PHE A 156 -2.33 -5.67 -2.28
C PHE A 156 -1.39 -6.44 -3.22
N MET A 157 -0.22 -6.87 -2.75
CA MET A 157 0.75 -7.59 -3.59
C MET A 157 0.17 -8.87 -4.20
N VAL A 158 -0.61 -9.64 -3.42
CA VAL A 158 -1.32 -10.83 -3.88
C VAL A 158 -2.27 -10.46 -5.01
N SER A 159 -3.13 -9.46 -4.84
CA SER A 159 -4.07 -9.03 -5.89
C SER A 159 -3.38 -8.65 -7.20
N VAL A 160 -2.20 -8.01 -7.12
CA VAL A 160 -1.39 -7.67 -8.29
C VAL A 160 -0.80 -8.92 -8.95
N ILE A 161 -0.30 -9.88 -8.17
CA ILE A 161 0.25 -11.14 -8.69
C ILE A 161 -0.86 -11.99 -9.32
N GLU A 162 -2.07 -11.99 -8.77
CA GLU A 162 -3.25 -12.66 -9.33
C GLU A 162 -3.58 -12.21 -10.74
N LEU A 163 -3.46 -10.90 -10.98
CA LEU A 163 -3.71 -10.32 -12.29
C LEU A 163 -2.53 -10.53 -13.26
N ALA A 164 -1.30 -10.62 -12.75
CA ALA A 164 -0.08 -10.65 -13.57
C ALA A 164 0.35 -12.06 -13.99
N PHE A 165 -0.02 -13.11 -13.25
CA PHE A 165 0.51 -14.45 -13.44
C PHE A 165 -0.59 -15.51 -13.38
N GLN A 166 -0.53 -16.49 -14.28
CA GLN A 166 -1.27 -17.75 -14.13
C GLN A 166 -0.52 -18.76 -13.26
N LYS A 167 0.82 -18.73 -13.32
CA LYS A 167 1.72 -19.62 -12.56
C LYS A 167 2.97 -18.83 -12.16
N ILE A 168 3.45 -19.03 -10.94
CA ILE A 168 4.66 -18.40 -10.39
C ILE A 168 5.50 -19.45 -9.65
N SER A 169 6.83 -19.35 -9.67
CA SER A 169 7.65 -20.25 -8.86
C SER A 169 7.57 -19.89 -7.37
N MET A 170 7.62 -20.89 -6.49
CA MET A 170 7.52 -20.69 -5.04
C MET A 170 8.64 -19.76 -4.54
N SER A 171 9.86 -19.92 -5.04
CA SER A 171 10.95 -19.00 -4.67
C SER A 171 10.71 -17.55 -5.08
N SER A 172 10.09 -17.31 -6.24
CA SER A 172 9.76 -15.96 -6.69
C SER A 172 8.61 -15.39 -5.87
N LEU A 173 7.59 -16.19 -5.58
CA LEU A 173 6.47 -15.81 -4.74
C LEU A 173 6.95 -15.41 -3.34
N SER A 174 7.79 -16.24 -2.72
CA SER A 174 8.32 -15.97 -1.39
C SER A 174 9.20 -14.73 -1.34
N SER A 175 9.97 -14.48 -2.41
CA SER A 175 10.78 -13.26 -2.51
C SER A 175 9.91 -12.00 -2.68
N LEU A 176 8.80 -12.09 -3.41
CA LEU A 176 7.89 -10.96 -3.64
C LEU A 176 7.04 -10.63 -2.40
N LEU A 177 6.53 -11.65 -1.71
CA LEU A 177 5.65 -11.49 -0.54
C LEU A 177 6.41 -11.45 0.80
N ASN A 178 7.71 -11.73 0.78
CA ASN A 178 8.53 -11.88 1.99
C ASN A 178 7.87 -12.83 3.01
N THR A 179 7.45 -14.01 2.54
CA THR A 179 6.87 -15.09 3.35
C THR A 179 6.96 -16.42 2.60
N SER A 180 7.01 -17.55 3.32
CA SER A 180 6.88 -18.89 2.75
C SER A 180 5.44 -19.37 2.66
N GLU A 181 4.47 -18.55 3.07
CA GLU A 181 3.05 -18.90 3.03
C GLU A 181 2.47 -18.77 1.61
N ILE A 182 1.63 -19.74 1.25
CA ILE A 182 0.88 -19.73 -0.01
C ILE A 182 -0.44 -18.97 0.24
N PRO A 183 -0.78 -17.97 -0.59
CA PRO A 183 -2.07 -17.27 -0.47
C PRO A 183 -3.27 -18.22 -0.52
N ARG A 184 -4.33 -17.87 0.21
CA ARG A 184 -5.55 -18.69 0.26
C ARG A 184 -6.13 -18.86 -1.16
N GLY A 185 -6.54 -20.09 -1.49
CA GLY A 185 -7.12 -20.43 -2.80
C GLY A 185 -6.10 -20.80 -3.89
N TRP A 186 -4.80 -20.57 -3.67
CA TRP A 186 -3.76 -20.97 -4.61
C TRP A 186 -3.34 -22.43 -4.38
N LYS A 187 -2.80 -23.08 -5.41
CA LYS A 187 -2.43 -24.50 -5.36
C LYS A 187 -0.97 -24.71 -5.72
N LEU A 188 -0.27 -25.52 -4.91
CA LEU A 188 1.07 -25.99 -5.24
C LEU A 188 0.99 -27.07 -6.33
N LEU A 189 1.68 -26.83 -7.44
CA LEU A 189 1.89 -27.79 -8.51
C LEU A 189 3.22 -28.52 -8.32
N LYS A 190 3.31 -29.72 -8.91
CA LYS A 190 4.53 -30.54 -8.89
C LYS A 190 5.75 -29.75 -9.36
N ARG A 191 6.91 -30.13 -8.82
CA ARG A 191 8.23 -29.55 -9.06
C ARG A 191 8.60 -29.53 -10.54
N GLU A 192 8.97 -28.36 -11.07
CA GLU A 192 9.60 -28.24 -12.40
C GLU A 192 11.11 -27.99 -12.18
N GLY A 193 11.90 -29.06 -12.17
CA GLY A 193 13.32 -29.01 -11.82
C GLY A 193 13.57 -28.96 -10.31
N GLN A 194 14.29 -27.94 -9.80
CA GLN A 194 14.61 -27.77 -8.37
C GLN A 194 13.60 -26.93 -7.58
N ASP A 195 12.68 -26.22 -8.25
CA ASP A 195 11.75 -25.27 -7.62
C ASP A 195 10.29 -25.72 -7.80
N GLU A 196 9.45 -25.43 -6.80
CA GLU A 196 8.02 -25.72 -6.87
C GLU A 196 7.28 -24.59 -7.59
N ILE A 197 6.16 -24.90 -8.24
CA ILE A 197 5.34 -23.91 -8.95
C ILE A 197 4.03 -23.76 -8.21
N VAL A 198 3.63 -22.52 -7.96
CA VAL A 198 2.31 -22.20 -7.42
C VAL A 198 1.43 -21.73 -8.57
N LEU A 199 0.26 -22.35 -8.69
CA LEU A 199 -0.79 -21.89 -9.56
C LEU A 199 -1.60 -20.80 -8.86
N VAL A 200 -1.67 -19.68 -9.55
CA VAL A 200 -2.35 -18.47 -9.11
C VAL A 200 -3.80 -18.58 -9.56
N HIS A 201 -4.70 -18.76 -8.60
CA HIS A 201 -6.15 -18.94 -8.73
C HIS A 201 -6.65 -19.85 -9.90
N PRO A 202 -7.01 -21.13 -9.65
CA PRO A 202 -7.60 -22.01 -10.66
C PRO A 202 -9.11 -21.75 -10.77
N ASN A 203 -9.56 -20.89 -11.68
CA ASN A 203 -10.92 -21.05 -12.20
C ASN A 203 -11.05 -20.48 -13.62
N GLU A 204 -11.27 -21.35 -14.60
CA GLU A 204 -11.57 -20.96 -15.99
C GLU A 204 -12.83 -20.10 -16.09
N GLN A 205 -13.73 -20.19 -15.10
CA GLN A 205 -14.94 -19.35 -14.99
C GLN A 205 -14.64 -17.91 -14.53
N GLU A 206 -13.56 -17.66 -13.78
CA GLU A 206 -13.17 -16.31 -13.34
C GLU A 206 -12.55 -15.50 -14.51
N LEU A 207 -11.79 -16.17 -15.39
CA LEU A 207 -11.22 -15.57 -16.61
C LEU A 207 -12.31 -15.07 -17.56
N MET A 208 -13.49 -15.71 -17.51
CA MET A 208 -14.71 -15.29 -18.23
C MET A 208 -15.44 -14.16 -17.49
N ARG A 209 -15.45 -14.17 -16.14
CA ARG A 209 -16.04 -13.09 -15.31
C ARG A 209 -15.22 -11.80 -15.30
N THR A 210 -13.91 -11.86 -15.50
CA THR A 210 -13.09 -10.62 -15.64
C THR A 210 -13.49 -9.81 -16.87
N LYS A 211 -14.22 -10.41 -17.82
CA LYS A 211 -14.85 -9.70 -18.95
C LYS A 211 -16.24 -9.12 -18.63
N MET A 212 -16.80 -9.40 -17.45
CA MET A 212 -18.17 -9.03 -17.04
C MET A 212 -18.28 -8.51 -15.60
N ALA A 213 -17.18 -8.13 -14.95
CA ALA A 213 -17.26 -7.41 -13.68
C ALA A 213 -17.72 -5.97 -13.94
N THR A 214 -18.80 -5.57 -13.26
CA THR A 214 -19.35 -4.21 -13.29
C THR A 214 -18.24 -3.20 -13.00
N ALA A 215 -18.26 -2.06 -13.71
CA ALA A 215 -17.23 -1.02 -13.70
C ALA A 215 -16.81 -0.49 -12.30
N GLU A 216 -17.56 -0.82 -11.24
CA GLU A 216 -17.29 -0.41 -9.85
C GLU A 216 -16.20 -1.23 -9.14
N GLN A 217 -15.87 -2.43 -9.64
CA GLN A 217 -14.83 -3.30 -9.03
C GLN A 217 -13.56 -3.43 -9.87
N LEU A 218 -13.52 -2.84 -11.07
CA LEU A 218 -12.29 -2.81 -11.84
C LEU A 218 -11.35 -1.77 -11.24
N PHE A 219 -10.26 -2.25 -10.65
CA PHE A 219 -9.03 -1.46 -10.55
C PHE A 219 -8.78 -0.79 -11.91
N PRO A 220 -8.38 0.49 -11.96
CA PRO A 220 -7.93 1.08 -13.21
C PRO A 220 -6.71 0.27 -13.68
N LEU A 221 -6.94 -0.70 -14.59
CA LEU A 221 -5.94 -1.66 -15.05
C LEU A 221 -4.68 -0.94 -15.55
N GLU A 222 -4.88 0.26 -16.09
CA GLU A 222 -3.86 1.25 -16.46
C GLU A 222 -2.78 1.46 -15.39
N ARG A 223 -3.17 1.54 -14.11
CA ARG A 223 -2.22 1.72 -12.99
C ARG A 223 -1.40 0.46 -12.70
N LEU A 224 -1.94 -0.72 -13.02
CA LEU A 224 -1.30 -2.01 -12.75
C LEU A 224 -0.45 -2.53 -13.92
N ILE A 225 -0.75 -2.13 -15.16
CA ILE A 225 0.00 -2.53 -16.36
C ILE A 225 1.52 -2.33 -16.22
N PRO A 226 2.03 -1.17 -15.73
CA PRO A 226 3.46 -0.98 -15.53
C PRO A 226 4.06 -1.94 -14.50
N ILE A 227 3.28 -2.28 -13.46
CA ILE A 227 3.67 -3.23 -12.42
C ILE A 227 3.79 -4.63 -13.02
N PHE A 228 2.81 -5.08 -13.81
CA PHE A 228 2.82 -6.39 -14.46
C PHE A 228 4.06 -6.59 -15.31
N ALA A 229 4.39 -5.60 -16.15
CA ALA A 229 5.57 -5.64 -17.01
C ALA A 229 6.87 -5.77 -16.21
N ARG A 230 6.96 -5.13 -15.03
CA ARG A 230 8.12 -5.24 -14.13
C ARG A 230 8.19 -6.63 -13.50
N LEU A 231 7.09 -7.10 -12.91
CA LEU A 231 7.04 -8.40 -12.25
C LEU A 231 7.42 -9.54 -13.21
N GLY A 232 6.97 -9.48 -14.46
CA GLY A 232 7.37 -10.45 -15.49
C GLY A 232 8.89 -10.51 -15.69
N ARG A 233 9.57 -9.37 -15.75
CA ARG A 233 11.04 -9.31 -15.87
C ARG A 233 11.76 -9.81 -14.62
N GLU A 234 11.27 -9.46 -13.43
CA GLU A 234 11.86 -9.83 -12.15
C GLU A 234 11.85 -11.35 -11.93
N THR A 235 10.71 -11.99 -12.20
CA THR A 235 10.53 -13.44 -12.05
C THR A 235 11.29 -14.26 -13.12
N GLN A 236 11.43 -13.74 -14.35
CA GLN A 236 12.22 -14.39 -15.40
C GLN A 236 13.75 -14.31 -15.15
N ARG A 237 14.24 -13.21 -14.56
CA ARG A 237 15.67 -13.06 -14.20
C ARG A 237 16.12 -14.06 -13.14
N SER A 238 15.25 -14.40 -12.20
CA SER A 238 15.52 -15.43 -11.18
C SER A 238 15.69 -16.82 -11.82
N ARG A 239 14.94 -17.13 -12.88
CA ARG A 239 15.10 -18.37 -13.66
C ARG A 239 16.41 -18.40 -14.46
N THR A 240 16.81 -17.30 -15.10
CA THR A 240 18.04 -17.26 -15.92
C THR A 240 19.31 -17.24 -15.10
N ARG A 241 19.33 -16.63 -13.90
CA ARG A 241 20.47 -16.73 -12.96
C ARG A 241 20.75 -18.17 -12.53
N ARG A 242 19.70 -18.99 -12.32
CA ARG A 242 19.84 -20.41 -11.94
C ARG A 242 20.31 -21.32 -13.08
N ARG A 243 20.10 -20.93 -14.34
CA ARG A 243 20.52 -21.71 -15.53
C ARG A 243 21.98 -21.48 -15.95
N ARG A 244 22.73 -20.59 -15.28
CA ARG A 244 24.17 -20.43 -15.58
C ARG A 244 24.88 -21.75 -15.25
N PRO A 245 25.57 -22.38 -16.20
CA PRO A 245 26.34 -23.58 -15.92
C PRO A 245 27.41 -23.27 -14.87
N ILE A 246 27.56 -24.17 -13.89
CA ILE A 246 28.73 -24.18 -13.00
C ILE A 246 29.96 -24.30 -13.92
N PRO A 247 30.96 -23.40 -13.83
CA PRO A 247 32.17 -23.58 -14.60
C PRO A 247 32.79 -24.91 -14.20
N GLN A 248 32.91 -25.84 -15.15
CA GLN A 248 33.65 -27.07 -14.95
C GLN A 248 35.05 -26.68 -14.48
N ARG A 249 35.41 -27.08 -13.25
CA ARG A 249 36.78 -27.01 -12.77
C ARG A 249 37.62 -27.80 -13.77
N ARG A 250 38.41 -27.11 -14.60
CA ARG A 250 39.46 -27.75 -15.39
C ARG A 250 40.39 -28.45 -14.40
N GLY A 251 40.55 -29.75 -14.58
CA GLY A 251 41.49 -30.56 -13.82
C GLY A 251 42.86 -29.91 -13.84
N ILE A 252 43.45 -29.79 -12.65
CA ILE A 252 44.87 -29.53 -12.50
C ILE A 252 45.53 -30.87 -12.87
N ASP A 253 45.98 -30.98 -14.11
CA ASP A 253 46.84 -32.07 -14.52
C ASP A 253 48.18 -31.92 -13.79
N GLN A 254 48.53 -32.97 -13.05
CA GLN A 254 49.82 -33.17 -12.43
C GLN A 254 50.90 -33.29 -13.52
N ARG A 255 51.94 -32.45 -13.46
CA ARG A 255 53.31 -32.79 -13.85
C ARG A 255 54.30 -32.02 -12.97
#